data_AF-A0A531KU87-F1
#
_entry.id   AF-A0A531KU87-F1
#
_cell.length_a   1.000
_cell.length_b   1.000
_cell.length_c   1.000
_cell.angle_alpha   90.00
_cell.angle_beta   90.00
_cell.angle_gamma   90.00
#
_symmetry.space_group_name_H-M   'P 1'
#
loop_
_entity.id
_entity.type
_entity.pdbx_description
1 polymer ?
#
loop_
_entity_poly.entity_id
_entity_poly.type
_entity_poly.pdbx_seq_one_letter_code
_entity_poly.pdbx_strand_id
1 'polypeptide(L)'
;MSLDKPRTVLVCSCERSMPRFGASVARGCKGARVEAGDQFCGAELDRVRSALSGGEAVTISCTQQAPLFGELAEELGFAGDLVFANIRETGGWSQDAAAAGPKAAALLAMAGEPASPPALVTLSSNGVVLVYGCDATAIDAGRQLAEKLDVTVLLSR
;
A
#
# COMPACT_ATOMS: atom_id res chain seq x y z
N MET A 1 -18.99 -3.84 -9.27
CA MET A 1 -18.15 -3.28 -10.35
C MET A 1 -17.73 -4.42 -11.27
N SER A 2 -17.69 -4.17 -12.58
CA SER A 2 -16.97 -5.02 -13.52
C SER A 2 -15.54 -4.50 -13.58
N LEU A 3 -14.57 -5.40 -13.64
CA LEU A 3 -13.17 -5.03 -13.81
C LEU A 3 -12.85 -5.16 -15.29
N ASP A 4 -12.26 -4.13 -15.88
CA ASP A 4 -12.04 -4.06 -17.34
C ASP A 4 -10.96 -5.03 -17.83
N LYS A 5 -10.21 -5.67 -16.92
CA LYS A 5 -9.19 -6.68 -17.22
C LYS A 5 -9.35 -7.92 -16.33
N PRO A 6 -9.05 -9.13 -16.85
CA PRO A 6 -8.95 -10.33 -16.02
C PRO A 6 -7.93 -10.07 -14.91
N ARG A 7 -8.35 -10.33 -13.67
CA ARG A 7 -7.61 -9.95 -12.46
C ARG A 7 -7.69 -11.03 -11.41
N THR A 8 -6.56 -11.41 -10.84
CA THR A 8 -6.49 -12.24 -9.64
C THR A 8 -6.50 -11.34 -8.40
N VAL A 9 -7.38 -11.63 -7.44
CA VAL A 9 -7.52 -10.86 -6.19
C VAL A 9 -7.17 -11.77 -5.01
N LEU A 10 -6.07 -11.47 -4.35
CA LEU A 10 -5.58 -12.19 -3.17
C LEU A 10 -6.14 -11.53 -1.91
N VAL A 11 -7.01 -12.25 -1.19
CA VAL A 11 -7.71 -11.79 0.02
C VAL A 11 -7.13 -12.49 1.25
N CYS A 12 -6.22 -11.81 1.94
CA CYS A 12 -5.57 -12.31 3.15
C CYS A 12 -6.47 -12.12 4.38
N SER A 13 -6.39 -12.98 5.39
CA SER A 13 -6.97 -12.77 6.73
C SER A 13 -5.96 -12.27 7.76
N CYS A 14 -4.70 -12.09 7.36
CA CYS A 14 -3.59 -11.65 8.20
C CYS A 14 -3.50 -12.48 9.50
N GLU A 15 -3.22 -13.78 9.35
CA GLU A 15 -3.19 -14.75 10.45
C GLU A 15 -4.53 -14.93 11.18
N ARG A 16 -5.65 -14.70 10.47
CA ARG A 16 -7.00 -14.68 11.06
C ARG A 16 -7.17 -13.61 12.13
N SER A 17 -6.34 -12.56 12.12
CA SER A 17 -6.51 -11.37 12.96
C SER A 17 -7.70 -10.51 12.53
N MET A 18 -8.28 -10.78 11.35
CA MET A 18 -9.51 -10.16 10.86
C MET A 18 -10.42 -11.20 10.19
N PRO A 19 -11.72 -10.91 10.00
CA PRO A 19 -12.63 -11.85 9.34
C PRO A 19 -12.19 -12.19 7.91
N ARG A 20 -12.48 -13.43 7.49
CA ARG A 20 -12.19 -13.88 6.12
C ARG A 20 -13.20 -13.29 5.14
N PHE A 21 -12.77 -12.30 4.35
CA PHE A 21 -13.65 -11.60 3.42
C PHE A 21 -13.75 -12.23 2.02
N GLY A 22 -13.08 -13.35 1.74
CA GLY A 22 -13.00 -13.96 0.41
C GLY A 22 -14.36 -14.16 -0.29
N ALA A 23 -15.36 -14.67 0.43
CA ALA A 23 -16.71 -14.86 -0.12
C ALA A 23 -17.42 -13.54 -0.47
N SER A 24 -17.25 -12.51 0.38
CA SER A 24 -17.80 -11.17 0.13
C SER A 24 -17.12 -10.51 -1.07
N VAL A 25 -15.81 -10.66 -1.20
CA VAL A 25 -15.03 -10.16 -2.35
C VAL A 25 -15.44 -10.88 -3.63
N ALA A 26 -15.55 -12.20 -3.63
CA ALA A 26 -16.02 -12.97 -4.79
C ALA A 26 -17.43 -12.55 -5.25
N ARG A 27 -18.30 -12.19 -4.31
CA ARG A 27 -19.65 -11.67 -4.63
C ARG A 27 -19.60 -10.26 -5.24
N GLY A 28 -18.73 -9.38 -4.73
CA GLY A 28 -18.66 -7.97 -5.14
C GLY A 28 -17.79 -7.69 -6.37
N CYS A 29 -16.73 -8.48 -6.58
CA CYS A 29 -15.78 -8.36 -7.68
C CYS A 29 -16.06 -9.42 -8.76
N LYS A 30 -17.18 -9.27 -9.48
CA LYS A 30 -17.55 -10.21 -10.56
C LYS A 30 -16.47 -10.19 -11.65
N GLY A 31 -16.11 -11.36 -12.16
CA GLY A 31 -15.08 -11.52 -13.20
C GLY A 31 -13.64 -11.58 -12.69
N ALA A 32 -13.41 -11.34 -11.39
CA ALA A 32 -12.11 -11.55 -10.78
C ALA A 32 -11.92 -13.01 -10.33
N ARG A 33 -10.71 -13.53 -10.45
CA ARG A 33 -10.29 -14.79 -9.82
C ARG A 33 -9.91 -14.49 -8.37
N VAL A 34 -10.79 -14.82 -7.42
CA VAL A 34 -10.56 -14.55 -6.01
C VAL A 34 -9.87 -15.72 -5.32
N GLU A 35 -8.74 -15.46 -4.68
CA GLU A 35 -8.05 -16.41 -3.82
C GLU A 35 -8.03 -15.90 -2.38
N ALA A 36 -8.61 -16.68 -1.46
CA ALA A 36 -8.51 -16.40 -0.04
C ALA A 36 -7.29 -17.12 0.57
N GLY A 37 -6.67 -16.49 1.56
CA GLY A 37 -5.55 -17.04 2.34
C GLY A 37 -5.48 -16.39 3.71
N ASP A 38 -4.60 -16.88 4.56
CA ASP A 38 -4.36 -16.35 5.89
C ASP A 38 -2.99 -15.66 6.02
N GLN A 39 -1.97 -16.07 5.26
CA GLN A 39 -0.57 -15.70 5.43
C GLN A 39 0.16 -15.54 4.09
N PHE A 40 -0.39 -14.74 3.17
CA PHE A 40 0.24 -14.50 1.87
C PHE A 40 1.64 -13.87 1.95
N CYS A 41 1.99 -13.19 3.04
CA CYS A 41 3.35 -12.67 3.29
C CYS A 41 4.24 -13.63 4.09
N GLY A 42 3.79 -14.86 4.36
CA GLY A 42 4.46 -15.84 5.20
C GLY A 42 4.33 -17.24 4.61
N ALA A 43 3.68 -18.16 5.33
CA ALA A 43 3.58 -19.58 4.94
C ALA A 43 2.91 -19.81 3.56
N GLU A 44 2.19 -18.84 3.02
CA GLU A 44 1.50 -18.94 1.73
C GLU A 44 2.13 -18.06 0.64
N LEU A 45 3.36 -17.57 0.83
CA LEU A 45 4.04 -16.69 -0.14
C LEU A 45 4.18 -17.32 -1.53
N ASP A 46 4.35 -18.64 -1.61
CA ASP A 46 4.41 -19.37 -2.90
C ASP A 46 3.11 -19.28 -3.71
N ARG A 47 1.96 -19.03 -3.06
CA ARG A 47 0.70 -18.77 -3.76
C ARG A 47 0.70 -17.40 -4.43
N VAL A 48 1.34 -16.41 -3.80
CA VAL A 48 1.56 -15.08 -4.41
C VAL A 48 2.51 -15.20 -5.59
N ARG A 49 3.62 -15.95 -5.44
CA ARG A 49 4.55 -16.26 -6.52
C ARG A 49 3.83 -16.87 -7.72
N SER A 50 2.95 -17.85 -7.47
CA SER A 50 2.16 -18.50 -8.52
C SER A 50 1.20 -17.53 -9.22
N ALA A 51 0.57 -16.61 -8.49
CA ALA A 51 -0.31 -15.60 -9.07
C ALA A 51 0.46 -14.60 -9.96
N LEU A 52 1.66 -14.19 -9.53
CA LEU A 52 2.52 -13.28 -10.29
C LEU A 52 3.14 -13.93 -11.54
N SER A 53 3.20 -15.27 -11.62
CA SER A 53 3.61 -15.96 -12.85
C SER A 53 2.53 -16.01 -13.94
N GLY A 54 1.27 -15.68 -13.62
CA GLY A 54 0.12 -15.85 -14.52
C GLY A 54 -0.05 -14.77 -15.60
N GLY A 55 0.74 -13.69 -15.57
CA GLY A 55 0.70 -12.60 -16.55
C GLY A 55 -0.53 -11.68 -16.51
N GLU A 56 -1.55 -12.02 -15.71
CA GLU A 56 -2.75 -11.20 -15.48
C GLU A 56 -2.51 -10.12 -14.41
N ALA A 57 -3.39 -9.12 -14.34
CA ALA A 57 -3.36 -8.12 -13.26
C ALA A 57 -3.59 -8.80 -11.90
N VAL A 58 -2.87 -8.35 -10.87
CA VAL A 58 -2.95 -8.90 -9.52
C VAL A 58 -3.27 -7.78 -8.52
N THR A 59 -4.24 -8.03 -7.65
CA THR A 59 -4.52 -7.16 -6.51
C THR A 59 -4.35 -7.91 -5.21
N ILE A 60 -3.51 -7.37 -4.32
CA ILE A 60 -3.25 -7.97 -3.02
C ILE A 60 -3.89 -7.11 -1.92
N SER A 61 -4.65 -7.74 -1.03
CA SER A 61 -5.39 -7.07 0.04
C SER A 61 -4.54 -6.62 1.23
N CYS A 62 -3.28 -6.24 1.00
CA CYS A 62 -2.34 -5.81 2.02
C CYS A 62 -1.45 -4.70 1.49
N THR A 63 -1.45 -3.54 2.17
CA THR A 63 -0.51 -2.44 1.88
C THR A 63 0.75 -2.49 2.75
N GLN A 64 0.67 -3.08 3.95
CA GLN A 64 1.82 -3.16 4.87
C GLN A 64 2.97 -3.98 4.29
N GLN A 65 2.66 -5.04 3.55
CA GLN A 65 3.63 -5.95 2.94
C GLN A 65 3.81 -5.67 1.44
N ALA A 66 3.38 -4.49 0.97
CA ALA A 66 3.58 -4.09 -0.43
C ALA A 66 5.06 -4.11 -0.87
N PRO A 67 6.05 -3.69 -0.03
CA PRO A 67 7.47 -3.82 -0.40
C PRO A 67 7.88 -5.25 -0.71
N LEU A 68 7.55 -6.20 0.17
CA LEU A 68 7.84 -7.64 -0.03
C LEU A 68 7.25 -8.17 -1.34
N PHE A 69 5.99 -7.83 -1.64
CA PHE A 69 5.34 -8.30 -2.86
C PHE A 69 5.86 -7.60 -4.12
N GLY A 70 6.28 -6.34 -4.00
CA GLY A 70 6.96 -5.60 -5.06
C GLY A 70 8.30 -6.23 -5.42
N GLU A 71 9.13 -6.51 -4.40
CA GLU A 71 10.41 -7.24 -4.57
C GLU A 71 10.19 -8.61 -5.23
N LEU A 72 9.19 -9.37 -4.75
CA LEU A 72 8.83 -10.66 -5.35
C LEU A 72 8.40 -10.53 -6.82
N ALA A 73 7.64 -9.48 -7.17
CA ALA A 73 7.22 -9.23 -8.53
C ALA A 73 8.41 -8.86 -9.43
N GLU A 74 9.35 -8.06 -8.94
CA GLU A 74 10.59 -7.71 -9.64
C GLU A 74 11.47 -8.95 -9.88
N GLU A 75 11.66 -9.79 -8.86
CA GLU A 75 12.42 -11.06 -8.97
C GLU A 75 11.85 -11.99 -10.06
N LEU A 76 10.51 -12.01 -10.20
CA LEU A 76 9.81 -12.83 -11.19
C LEU A 76 9.71 -12.17 -12.56
N GLY A 77 10.17 -10.92 -12.71
CA GLY A 77 10.01 -10.14 -13.94
C GLY A 77 8.54 -9.87 -14.28
N PHE A 78 7.67 -9.75 -13.27
CA PHE A 78 6.25 -9.50 -13.48
C PHE A 78 6.04 -8.10 -14.07
N ALA A 79 5.53 -8.06 -15.30
CA ALA A 79 5.23 -6.82 -16.02
C ALA A 79 3.74 -6.45 -16.01
N GLY A 80 2.92 -7.20 -15.28
CA GLY A 80 1.49 -6.94 -15.14
C GLY A 80 1.18 -5.82 -14.15
N ASP A 81 -0.10 -5.48 -14.04
CA ASP A 81 -0.58 -4.48 -13.08
C ASP A 81 -0.65 -5.09 -11.68
N LEU A 82 0.22 -4.64 -10.77
CA LEU A 82 0.24 -5.04 -9.36
C LEU A 82 -0.23 -3.88 -8.49
N VAL A 83 -1.39 -4.04 -7.87
CA VAL A 83 -1.98 -3.01 -6.99
C VAL A 83 -2.31 -3.58 -5.62
N PHE A 84 -2.36 -2.69 -4.64
CA PHE A 84 -2.55 -3.05 -3.23
C PHE A 84 -3.77 -2.33 -2.66
N ALA A 85 -4.54 -3.03 -1.82
CA ALA A 85 -5.65 -2.42 -1.10
C ALA A 85 -5.54 -2.74 0.39
N ASN A 86 -5.67 -1.73 1.23
CA ASN A 86 -5.75 -1.93 2.67
C ASN A 86 -7.18 -2.34 3.02
N ILE A 87 -7.39 -3.58 3.45
CA ILE A 87 -8.67 -4.04 4.04
C ILE A 87 -8.56 -4.35 5.53
N ARG A 88 -7.35 -4.31 6.12
CA ARG A 88 -7.10 -4.65 7.52
C ARG A 88 -7.40 -3.46 8.43
N GLU A 89 -6.60 -2.41 8.35
CA GLU A 89 -6.79 -1.20 9.16
C GLU A 89 -8.07 -0.44 8.78
N THR A 90 -8.51 -0.55 7.53
CA THR A 90 -9.69 0.18 7.04
C THR A 90 -11.01 -0.55 7.28
N GLY A 91 -11.00 -1.78 7.81
CA GLY A 91 -12.23 -2.54 8.07
C GLY A 91 -12.03 -3.82 8.87
N GLY A 92 -11.01 -4.61 8.58
CA GLY A 92 -10.76 -5.89 9.25
C GLY A 92 -10.48 -5.81 10.76
N TRP A 93 -9.92 -4.69 11.24
CA TRP A 93 -9.67 -4.41 12.66
C TRP A 93 -10.62 -3.38 13.26
N SER A 94 -11.71 -3.04 12.58
CA SER A 94 -12.72 -2.14 13.16
C SER A 94 -13.66 -2.90 14.11
N GLN A 95 -14.39 -2.15 14.93
CA GLN A 95 -15.47 -2.69 15.77
C GLN A 95 -16.57 -3.37 14.92
N ASP A 96 -16.76 -2.89 13.69
CA ASP A 96 -17.76 -3.40 12.74
C ASP A 96 -17.19 -4.43 11.76
N ALA A 97 -16.03 -5.03 12.04
CA ALA A 97 -15.32 -5.90 11.10
C ALA A 97 -16.19 -7.05 10.56
N ALA A 98 -17.08 -7.61 11.38
CA ALA A 98 -18.00 -8.67 10.97
C ALA A 98 -18.91 -8.27 9.79
N ALA A 99 -19.25 -6.98 9.68
CA ALA A 99 -20.07 -6.42 8.61
C ALA A 99 -19.23 -5.76 7.49
N ALA A 100 -17.90 -5.73 7.60
CA ALA A 100 -17.02 -5.01 6.67
C ALA A 100 -16.77 -5.72 5.33
N GLY A 101 -17.34 -6.92 5.11
CA GLY A 101 -17.16 -7.69 3.86
C GLY A 101 -17.46 -6.91 2.57
N PRO A 102 -18.62 -6.22 2.45
CA PRO A 102 -18.92 -5.37 1.30
C PRO A 102 -17.92 -4.21 1.13
N LYS A 103 -17.43 -3.63 2.23
CA LYS A 103 -16.40 -2.58 2.20
C LYS A 103 -15.08 -3.13 1.66
N ALA A 104 -14.64 -4.30 2.13
CA ALA A 104 -13.43 -4.95 1.61
C ALA A 104 -13.53 -5.23 0.10
N ALA A 105 -14.69 -5.70 -0.37
CA ALA A 105 -14.94 -5.89 -1.79
C ALA A 105 -14.86 -4.57 -2.59
N ALA A 106 -15.46 -3.49 -2.06
CA ALA A 106 -15.42 -2.18 -2.71
C ALA A 106 -14.00 -1.60 -2.78
N LEU A 107 -13.21 -1.71 -1.71
CA LEU A 107 -11.82 -1.26 -1.66
C LEU A 107 -10.93 -2.02 -2.66
N LEU A 108 -11.11 -3.34 -2.76
CA LEU A 108 -10.39 -4.17 -3.72
C LEU A 108 -10.83 -3.93 -5.16
N ALA A 109 -12.10 -3.63 -5.40
CA ALA A 109 -12.57 -3.19 -6.72
C ALA A 109 -11.93 -1.86 -7.10
N MET A 110 -12.02 -0.85 -6.22
CA MET A 110 -11.47 0.49 -6.41
C MET A 110 -9.96 0.48 -6.68
N ALA A 111 -9.20 -0.39 -6.02
CA ALA A 111 -7.75 -0.48 -6.25
C ALA A 111 -7.38 -0.95 -7.65
N GLY A 112 -8.25 -1.69 -8.34
CA GLY A 112 -8.04 -2.13 -9.73
C GLY A 112 -8.56 -1.16 -10.78
N GLU A 113 -9.16 -0.03 -10.37
CA GLU A 113 -9.63 0.98 -11.31
C GLU A 113 -8.44 1.83 -11.81
N PRO A 114 -8.36 2.13 -13.12
CA PRO A 114 -7.33 3.00 -13.65
C PRO A 114 -7.41 4.40 -13.02
N ALA A 115 -6.35 4.82 -12.33
CA ALA A 115 -6.24 6.19 -11.87
C ALA A 115 -5.56 7.05 -12.94
N SER A 116 -6.15 8.22 -13.23
CA SER A 116 -5.42 9.25 -13.99
C SER A 116 -4.27 9.78 -13.14
N PRO A 117 -3.04 9.88 -13.67
CA PRO A 117 -1.93 10.44 -12.90
C PRO A 117 -2.29 11.88 -12.51
N PRO A 118 -2.07 12.28 -11.24
CA PRO A 118 -2.31 13.66 -10.83
C PRO A 118 -1.39 14.60 -11.60
N ALA A 119 -1.81 15.86 -11.74
CA ALA A 119 -0.95 16.87 -12.34
C ALA A 119 0.37 16.97 -11.54
N LEU A 120 1.49 16.82 -12.24
CA LEU A 120 2.80 17.01 -11.63
C LEU A 120 3.00 18.50 -11.38
N VAL A 121 3.37 18.84 -10.15
CA VAL A 121 3.75 20.21 -9.76
C VAL A 121 5.24 20.22 -9.51
N THR A 122 5.96 21.04 -10.24
CA THR A 122 7.38 21.26 -9.97
C THR A 122 7.53 22.14 -8.74
N LEU A 123 8.11 21.59 -7.68
CA LEU A 123 8.55 22.34 -6.52
C LEU A 123 10.03 22.70 -6.70
N SER A 124 10.35 23.98 -6.55
CA SER A 124 11.74 24.45 -6.49
C SER A 124 12.03 24.92 -5.08
N SER A 125 13.15 24.48 -4.52
CA SER A 125 13.65 24.97 -3.23
C SER A 125 14.70 26.03 -3.48
N ASN A 126 14.56 27.19 -2.82
CA ASN A 126 15.56 28.25 -2.83
C ASN A 126 16.75 27.96 -1.88
N GLY A 127 16.80 26.78 -1.26
CA GLY A 127 17.89 26.39 -0.37
C GLY A 127 17.87 27.09 1.00
N VAL A 128 16.72 27.62 1.44
CA VAL A 128 16.56 28.29 2.74
C VAL A 128 15.99 27.31 3.76
N VAL A 129 16.57 27.25 4.96
CA VAL A 129 16.13 26.36 6.05
C VAL A 129 16.03 27.10 7.40
N LEU A 130 14.97 26.78 8.14
CA LEU A 130 14.79 27.21 9.53
C LEU A 130 15.00 26.02 10.47
N VAL A 131 16.01 26.10 11.33
CA VAL A 131 16.22 25.17 12.44
C VAL A 131 15.53 25.75 13.67
N TYR A 132 14.46 25.11 14.12
CA TYR A 132 13.74 25.48 15.33
C TYR A 132 14.02 24.48 16.45
N GLY A 133 14.50 24.96 17.60
CA GLY A 133 14.79 24.10 18.74
C GLY A 133 15.35 24.87 19.92
N CYS A 134 15.80 24.16 20.94
CA CYS A 134 16.49 24.73 22.10
C CYS A 134 18.00 24.46 22.04
N ASP A 135 18.75 25.23 22.84
CA ASP A 135 20.14 24.95 23.22
C ASP A 135 21.16 24.75 22.08
N ALA A 136 22.27 24.07 22.40
CA ALA A 136 23.38 23.81 21.50
C ALA A 136 23.01 22.86 20.37
N THR A 137 22.03 21.97 20.57
CA THR A 137 21.59 20.99 19.58
C THR A 137 21.04 21.70 18.33
N ALA A 138 20.23 22.74 18.51
CA ALA A 138 19.70 23.54 17.40
C ALA A 138 20.82 24.28 16.64
N ILE A 139 21.81 24.80 17.38
CA ILE A 139 22.95 25.52 16.80
C ILE A 139 23.83 24.57 15.98
N ASP A 140 24.13 23.39 16.52
CA ASP A 140 25.00 22.41 15.85
C ASP A 140 24.32 21.80 14.62
N ALA A 141 23.01 21.55 14.67
CA ALA A 141 22.23 21.19 13.49
C ALA A 141 22.30 22.29 12.41
N GLY A 142 22.18 23.57 12.81
CA GLY A 142 22.35 24.69 11.90
C GLY A 142 23.73 24.73 11.25
N ARG A 143 24.80 24.50 12.02
CA ARG A 143 26.18 24.45 11.52
C ARG A 143 26.41 23.35 10.49
N GLN A 144 25.85 22.16 10.72
CA GLN A 144 25.97 21.04 9.78
C GLN A 144 25.32 21.34 8.41
N LEU A 145 24.32 22.22 8.38
CA LEU A 145 23.59 22.57 7.16
C LEU A 145 24.15 23.82 6.46
N ALA A 146 24.94 24.65 7.15
CA ALA A 146 25.37 25.96 6.70
C ALA A 146 26.29 25.94 5.47
N GLU A 147 26.95 24.82 5.17
CA GLU A 147 27.77 24.69 3.95
C GLU A 147 26.93 24.62 2.67
N LYS A 148 25.65 24.23 2.77
CA LYS A 148 24.80 23.89 1.61
C LYS A 148 23.52 24.71 1.52
N LEU A 149 23.08 25.31 2.63
CA LEU A 149 21.80 25.99 2.74
C LEU A 149 21.96 27.37 3.39
N ASP A 150 21.03 28.27 3.12
CA ASP A 150 20.86 29.52 3.86
C ASP A 150 20.11 29.21 5.17
N VAL A 151 20.85 29.22 6.28
CA VAL A 151 20.38 28.70 7.58
C VAL A 151 20.00 29.84 8.51
N THR A 152 18.76 29.79 9.00
CA THR A 152 18.33 30.54 10.19
C THR A 152 18.11 29.57 11.35
N VAL A 153 18.68 29.85 12.52
CA VAL A 153 18.40 29.11 13.76
C VAL A 153 17.53 29.97 14.68
N LEU A 154 16.34 29.47 15.01
CA LEU A 154 15.43 30.11 15.97
C LEU A 154 15.44 29.30 17.28
N LEU A 155 15.99 29.93 18.32
CA LEU A 155 16.05 29.33 19.65
C LEU A 155 14.72 29.55 20.40
N SER A 156 14.07 28.45 20.78
CA SER A 156 12.95 28.46 21.70
C SER A 156 13.43 28.49 23.15
N ARG A 157 12.58 28.99 24.06
CA ARG A 157 12.85 28.99 25.50
C ARG A 157 12.93 27.58 26.07
#